data_AF-A0A2X3IUZ5-F1
#
_entry.id   AF-A0A2X3IUZ5-F1
#
_cell.length_a   1.000
_cell.length_b   1.000
_cell.length_c   1.000
_cell.angle_alpha   90.00
_cell.angle_beta   90.00
_cell.angle_gamma   90.00
#
_symmetry.space_group_name_H-M   'P 1'
#
loop_
_entity.id
_entity.type
_entity.pdbx_description
1 polymer ?
#
loop_
_entity_poly.entity_id
_entity_poly.type
_entity_poly.pdbx_seq_one_letter_code
_entity_poly.pdbx_strand_id
1 'polypeptide(L)'
;MAAAWSMPVEFAPPRVAIVVDKSTWTREIIERNGTFGIVVPGVAAASWTYAVGSVSGRDEDKFNAWGIPVVTGPELGLPLIEEKCLAWMGVPVAAGDGGPDPVRYPVRGGGSLRRR
;
A
#
# COMPACT_ATOMS: atom_id res chain seq x y z
N MET A 1 4.76 -6.24 4.53
CA MET A 1 3.74 -7.32 4.57
C MET A 1 3.20 -7.47 3.16
N ALA A 2 2.77 -8.66 2.77
CA ALA A 2 1.98 -8.87 1.55
C ALA A 2 0.53 -9.19 1.93
N ALA A 3 -0.44 -8.56 1.27
CA ALA A 3 -1.87 -8.76 1.54
C ALA A 3 -2.55 -9.24 0.25
N ALA A 4 -2.91 -10.52 0.18
CA ALA A 4 -3.67 -11.06 -0.94
C ALA A 4 -5.18 -10.82 -0.80
N TRP A 5 -5.67 -10.66 0.43
CA TRP A 5 -7.08 -10.44 0.73
C TRP A 5 -7.36 -8.94 0.75
N SER A 6 -7.62 -8.42 -0.45
CA SER A 6 -7.96 -7.02 -0.69
C SER A 6 -9.06 -6.91 -1.74
N MET A 7 -9.96 -5.94 -1.59
CA MET A 7 -10.99 -5.65 -2.58
C MET A 7 -11.37 -4.17 -2.61
N PRO A 8 -11.63 -3.59 -3.80
CA PRO A 8 -12.35 -2.32 -3.90
C PRO A 8 -13.74 -2.47 -3.26
N VAL A 9 -14.19 -1.45 -2.53
CA VAL A 9 -15.48 -1.42 -1.84
C VAL A 9 -16.38 -0.30 -2.39
N GLU A 10 -15.79 0.82 -2.79
CA GLU A 10 -16.49 1.98 -3.33
C GLU A 10 -15.62 2.66 -4.38
N PHE A 11 -16.24 3.29 -5.37
CA PHE A 11 -15.53 4.06 -6.40
C PHE A 11 -15.42 5.54 -6.04
N ALA A 12 -16.48 6.12 -5.45
CA ALA A 12 -16.54 7.54 -5.09
C ALA A 12 -17.22 7.74 -3.71
N PRO A 13 -16.47 8.06 -2.65
CA PRO A 13 -15.01 8.14 -2.57
C PRO A 13 -14.34 6.75 -2.60
N PRO A 14 -13.13 6.59 -3.18
CA PRO A 14 -12.57 5.28 -3.54
C PRO A 14 -12.11 4.45 -2.32
N ARG A 15 -12.91 3.49 -1.86
CA ARG A 15 -12.58 2.69 -0.67
C ARG A 15 -12.00 1.33 -1.05
N VAL A 16 -11.03 0.85 -0.26
CA VAL A 16 -10.45 -0.49 -0.37
C VAL A 16 -10.51 -1.16 1.00
N ALA A 17 -11.00 -2.39 1.04
CA ALA A 17 -10.89 -3.25 2.21
C ALA A 17 -9.67 -4.15 2.07
N ILE A 18 -8.91 -4.31 3.17
CA ILE A 18 -7.83 -5.28 3.29
C ILE A 18 -8.04 -6.10 4.55
N VAL A 19 -7.68 -7.37 4.51
CA VAL A 19 -7.60 -8.20 5.71
C VAL A 19 -6.16 -8.20 6.22
N VAL A 20 -5.98 -7.83 7.47
CA VAL A 20 -4.69 -7.79 8.16
C VAL A 20 -4.80 -8.69 9.38
N ASP A 21 -3.95 -9.71 9.46
CA ASP A 21 -3.97 -10.63 10.60
C ASP A 21 -3.54 -9.92 11.89
N LYS A 22 -4.22 -10.25 12.99
CA LYS A 22 -4.04 -9.61 14.31
C LYS A 22 -2.64 -9.77 14.90
N SER A 23 -1.88 -10.78 14.49
CA SER A 23 -0.51 -11.02 14.97
C SER A 23 0.54 -10.20 14.21
N THR A 24 0.15 -9.60 13.07
CA THR A 24 1.10 -8.87 12.23
C THR A 24 1.43 -7.52 12.85
N TRP A 25 2.71 -7.15 12.81
CA TRP A 25 3.14 -5.82 13.24
C TRP A 25 2.53 -4.69 12.39
N THR A 26 2.18 -5.00 11.14
CA THR A 26 1.45 -4.08 10.27
C THR A 26 0.10 -3.67 10.87
N ARG A 27 -0.61 -4.55 11.59
CA ARG A 27 -1.85 -4.18 12.29
C ARG A 27 -1.62 -3.07 13.32
N GLU A 28 -0.63 -3.23 14.19
CA GLU A 28 -0.29 -2.27 15.24
C GLU A 28 0.11 -0.90 14.65
N ILE A 29 0.89 -0.89 13.56
CA ILE A 29 1.28 0.35 12.88
C ILE A 29 0.06 1.05 12.29
N ILE A 30 -0.84 0.31 11.63
CA ILE A 30 -2.05 0.86 11.03
C ILE A 30 -2.97 1.47 12.10
N GLU A 31 -3.20 0.75 13.20
CA GLU A 31 -4.03 1.24 14.31
C GLU A 31 -3.45 2.50 14.94
N ARG A 32 -2.12 2.56 15.11
CA ARG A 32 -1.44 3.72 15.69
C ARG A 32 -1.42 4.92 14.76
N ASN A 33 -1.16 4.71 13.48
CA ASN A 33 -0.94 5.79 12.51
C ASN A 33 -2.23 6.26 11.84
N GLY A 34 -3.30 5.45 11.86
CA GLY A 34 -4.55 5.73 11.15
C GLY A 34 -4.41 5.85 9.63
N THR A 35 -3.26 5.48 9.06
CA THR A 35 -2.92 5.63 7.64
C THR A 35 -1.96 4.52 7.23
N PHE A 36 -2.01 4.13 5.95
CA PHE A 36 -1.09 3.13 5.38
C PHE A 36 -0.98 3.25 3.86
N GLY A 37 0.11 2.72 3.30
CA GLY A 37 0.31 2.63 1.86
C GLY A 37 -0.07 1.25 1.34
N ILE A 38 -0.77 1.21 0.21
CA ILE A 38 -0.95 0.01 -0.62
C ILE A 38 -0.04 0.16 -1.83
N VAL A 39 0.72 -0.88 -2.15
CA VAL A 39 1.55 -0.97 -3.35
C VAL A 39 1.10 -2.18 -4.15
N VAL A 40 0.91 -1.99 -5.46
CA VAL A 40 0.56 -3.06 -6.40
C VAL A 40 1.85 -3.53 -7.07
N PRO A 41 2.42 -4.68 -6.65
CA PRO A 41 3.67 -5.17 -7.22
C PRO A 41 3.46 -5.65 -8.67
N GLY A 42 4.43 -5.39 -9.53
CA GLY A 42 4.56 -6.04 -10.82
C GLY A 42 5.28 -7.38 -10.70
N VAL A 43 5.35 -8.14 -11.80
CA VAL A 43 6.01 -9.46 -11.83
C VAL A 43 7.48 -9.39 -11.37
N ALA A 44 8.19 -8.31 -11.71
CA ALA A 44 9.57 -8.12 -11.31
C ALA A 44 9.76 -7.96 -9.78
N ALA A 45 8.72 -7.57 -9.04
CA ALA A 45 8.74 -7.45 -7.58
C ALA A 45 8.31 -8.76 -6.87
N ALA A 46 8.05 -9.86 -7.59
CA ALA A 46 7.52 -11.08 -6.99
C ALA A 46 8.37 -11.62 -5.82
N SER A 47 9.71 -11.60 -5.97
CA SER A 47 10.63 -12.00 -4.90
C SER A 47 10.56 -11.07 -3.68
N TRP A 48 10.43 -9.76 -3.90
CA TRP A 48 10.23 -8.79 -2.82
C TRP A 48 8.90 -9.01 -2.12
N THR A 49 7.81 -9.17 -2.86
CA THR A 49 6.47 -9.41 -2.31
C THR A 49 6.46 -10.66 -1.44
N TYR A 50 7.09 -11.75 -1.91
CA TYR A 50 7.24 -12.96 -1.11
C TYR A 50 8.02 -12.69 0.18
N ALA A 51 9.22 -12.10 0.07
CA ALA A 51 10.08 -11.83 1.21
C ALA A 51 9.40 -10.94 2.28
N VAL A 52 8.78 -9.82 1.88
CA VAL A 52 8.13 -8.91 2.84
C VAL A 52 6.86 -9.49 3.46
N GLY A 53 6.31 -10.55 2.87
CA GLY A 53 5.19 -11.34 3.38
C GLY A 53 5.62 -12.47 4.32
N SER A 54 6.82 -13.03 4.15
CA SER A 54 7.31 -14.17 4.95
C SER A 54 7.98 -13.80 6.27
N VAL A 55 8.49 -12.57 6.41
CA VAL A 55 9.20 -12.12 7.62
C VAL A 55 8.39 -11.05 8.34
N SER A 56 8.51 -10.91 9.66
CA SER A 56 7.91 -9.78 10.41
C SER A 56 8.79 -8.54 10.33
N GLY A 57 8.21 -7.34 10.37
CA GLY A 57 9.02 -6.10 10.43
C GLY A 57 9.39 -5.69 11.85
N ARG A 58 8.92 -6.42 12.87
CA ARG A 58 9.06 -6.02 14.28
C ARG A 58 10.53 -5.88 14.72
N ASP A 59 11.37 -6.77 14.21
CA ASP A 59 12.78 -6.88 14.62
C ASP A 59 13.75 -6.42 13.52
N GLU A 60 13.25 -6.09 12.33
CA GLU A 60 14.09 -5.77 11.17
C GLU A 60 13.41 -4.80 10.19
N ASP A 61 14.20 -3.85 9.69
CA ASP A 61 13.81 -2.98 8.59
C ASP A 61 13.90 -3.74 7.25
N LYS A 62 12.73 -4.18 6.78
CA LYS A 62 12.56 -4.92 5.53
C LYS A 62 13.00 -4.15 4.29
N PHE A 63 12.96 -2.82 4.31
CA PHE A 63 13.39 -2.05 3.15
C PHE A 63 14.90 -2.12 3.02
N ASN A 64 15.60 -1.92 4.14
CA ASN A 64 17.06 -1.95 4.17
C ASN A 64 17.63 -3.34 3.89
N ALA A 65 17.12 -4.39 4.55
CA ALA A 65 17.71 -5.72 4.41
C ALA A 65 17.45 -6.39 3.04
N TRP A 66 16.50 -5.89 2.24
CA TRP A 66 16.20 -6.37 0.89
C TRP A 66 16.54 -5.35 -0.20
N GLY A 67 17.14 -4.22 0.18
CA GLY A 67 17.51 -3.13 -0.74
C GLY A 67 16.32 -2.59 -1.54
N ILE A 68 15.14 -2.51 -0.92
CA ILE A 68 13.92 -2.02 -1.56
C ILE A 68 13.93 -0.49 -1.46
N PRO A 69 14.01 0.24 -2.59
CA PRO A 69 14.00 1.69 -2.56
C PRO A 69 12.60 2.21 -2.17
N VAL A 70 12.60 3.19 -1.27
CA VAL A 70 11.39 3.82 -0.74
C VAL A 70 11.34 5.27 -1.20
N VAL A 71 10.16 5.69 -1.66
CA VAL A 71 9.83 7.08 -1.91
C VAL A 71 8.81 7.58 -0.87
N THR A 72 8.85 8.87 -0.56
CA THR A 72 7.86 9.48 0.34
C THR A 72 6.64 9.91 -0.46
N GLY A 73 5.48 9.36 -0.10
CA GLY A 73 4.20 9.71 -0.70
C GLY A 73 3.86 11.19 -0.46
N PRO A 74 3.36 11.91 -1.47
CA PRO A 74 3.27 13.38 -1.43
C PRO A 74 2.19 13.92 -0.49
N GLU A 75 1.10 13.17 -0.25
CA GLU A 75 -0.04 13.69 0.54
C GLU A 75 0.00 13.25 2.01
N LEU A 76 0.25 11.97 2.26
CA LEU A 76 0.26 11.40 3.61
C LEU A 76 1.67 11.17 4.17
N GLY A 77 2.72 11.51 3.42
CA GLY A 77 4.11 11.30 3.85
C GLY A 77 4.49 9.83 4.07
N LEU A 78 3.73 8.89 3.49
CA LEU A 78 3.90 7.46 3.73
C LEU A 78 5.07 6.88 2.92
N PRO A 79 5.78 5.86 3.44
CA PRO A 79 6.78 5.13 2.66
C PRO A 79 6.09 4.28 1.58
N LEU A 80 6.46 4.49 0.32
CA LEU A 80 5.90 3.82 -0.85
C LEU A 80 7.00 3.26 -1.74
N ILE A 81 6.67 2.28 -2.59
CA ILE A 81 7.62 1.63 -3.49
C ILE A 81 7.18 1.88 -4.93
N GLU A 82 8.04 2.53 -5.71
CA GLU A 82 7.82 2.74 -7.15
C GLU A 82 8.50 1.68 -8.01
N GLU A 83 9.71 1.27 -7.62
CA GLU A 83 10.47 0.32 -8.42
C GLU A 83 9.75 -1.04 -8.47
N LYS A 84 9.67 -1.61 -9.69
CA LYS A 84 9.01 -2.91 -9.98
C LYS A 84 7.52 -2.96 -9.58
N CYS A 85 6.89 -1.83 -9.28
CA CYS A 85 5.49 -1.74 -8.90
C CYS A 85 4.67 -1.03 -9.98
N LEU A 86 3.41 -1.43 -10.12
CA LEU A 86 2.49 -0.92 -11.15
C LEU A 86 1.75 0.34 -10.69
N ALA A 87 1.46 0.40 -9.39
CA ALA A 87 0.73 1.49 -8.77
C ALA A 87 0.97 1.50 -7.26
N TRP A 88 0.65 2.62 -6.63
CA TRP A 88 0.63 2.77 -5.18
C TRP A 88 -0.44 3.77 -4.76
N MET A 89 -0.90 3.68 -3.52
CA MET A 89 -1.79 4.67 -2.92
C MET A 89 -1.64 4.74 -1.41
N GLY A 90 -1.57 5.95 -0.86
CA GLY A 90 -1.78 6.25 0.55
C GLY A 90 -3.27 6.26 0.91
N VAL A 91 -3.62 5.56 1.99
CA VAL A 91 -5.00 5.30 2.42
C VAL A 91 -5.14 5.69 3.90
N PRO A 92 -6.00 6.65 4.26
CA PRO A 92 -6.44 6.82 5.63
C PRO A 92 -7.37 5.68 6.02
N VAL A 93 -7.26 5.23 7.27
CA VAL A 93 -8.18 4.26 7.86
C VAL A 93 -9.50 4.97 8.11
N ALA A 94 -10.59 4.42 7.56
CA ALA A 94 -11.91 4.93 7.84
C ALA A 94 -12.21 4.77 9.35
N ALA A 95 -12.46 5.88 10.05
CA ALA A 95 -13.20 5.84 11.30
C ALA A 95 -14.60 5.27 11.01
N GLY A 96 -15.21 4.58 11.98
CA GLY A 96 -16.50 3.89 11.82
C GLY A 96 -17.70 4.77 11.43
N ASP A 97 -17.48 6.05 11.18
CA ASP A 97 -18.44 7.10 10.95
C ASP A 97 -17.73 8.33 10.32
N GLY A 98 -17.42 8.28 9.02
CA GLY A 98 -17.03 9.48 8.26
C GLY A 98 -15.56 9.90 8.34
N GLY A 99 -14.63 8.92 8.33
CA GLY A 99 -13.20 9.21 8.14
C GLY A 99 -12.87 9.92 6.81
N PRO A 100 -11.69 10.55 6.70
CA PRO A 100 -11.32 11.38 5.55
C PRO A 100 -11.25 10.56 4.26
N ASP A 101 -11.54 11.22 3.13
CA ASP A 101 -11.58 10.56 1.83
C ASP A 101 -10.21 9.95 1.46
N PRO A 102 -10.19 8.70 0.97
CA PRO A 102 -8.98 8.07 0.48
C PRO A 102 -8.35 8.84 -0.68
N VAL A 103 -7.05 9.08 -0.53
CA VAL A 103 -6.24 9.84 -1.49
C VAL A 103 -6.04 9.04 -2.78
N ARG A 104 -6.32 9.66 -3.92
CA ARG A 104 -6.13 9.07 -5.26
C ARG A 104 -4.76 9.44 -5.81
N TYR A 105 -4.05 8.45 -6.35
CA TYR A 105 -2.78 8.66 -7.03
C TYR A 105 -2.87 8.26 -8.51
N PRO A 106 -2.18 8.99 -9.40
CA PRO A 106 -2.15 8.64 -10.82
C PRO A 106 -1.35 7.34 -11.01
N VAL A 107 -1.99 6.35 -11.63
CA VAL A 107 -1.29 5.19 -12.22
C VAL A 107 -0.42 5.72 -13.36
N ARG A 108 0.90 5.51 -13.31
CA ARG A 108 1.79 5.85 -14.44
C ARG A 108 1.56 4.84 -15.57
N GLY A 109 0.54 5.09 -16.38
CA GLY A 109 0.38 4.54 -17.72
C GLY A 109 0.86 5.57 -18.74
N GLY A 110 2.06 5.38 -19.29
CA GLY A 110 2.41 6.03 -20.55
C GLY A 110 1.50 5.50 -21.65
N GLY A 111 0.80 6.40 -22.36
CA GLY A 111 -0.02 6.05 -23.52
C GLY A 111 -1.39 6.70 -23.49
N SER A 112 -1.54 7.77 -24.28
CA SER A 112 -2.79 8.42 -24.65
C SER A 112 -3.90 7.41 -25.02
N LEU A 113 -4.79 7.09 -24.07
CA LEU A 113 -6.07 6.45 -24.39
C LEU A 113 -7.09 7.56 -24.70
N ARG A 114 -7.09 8.01 -25.97
CA ARG A 114 -8.18 8.81 -26.52
C ARG A 114 -9.46 8.00 -26.42
N ARG A 115 -10.39 8.44 -25.56
CA ARG A 115 -11.78 7.97 -25.56
C ARG A 115 -12.40 8.36 -26.91
N ARG A 116 -12.88 7.38 -27.67
CA ARG A 116 -13.99 7.54 -28.61
C ARG A 116 -15.28 7.35 -27.84
#